data_AF-A0AAN6SHK2-F1
#
_entry.id   AF-A0AAN6SHK2-F1
#
_cell.length_a   1.000
_cell.length_b   1.000
_cell.length_c   1.000
_cell.angle_alpha   90.00
_cell.angle_beta   90.00
_cell.angle_gamma   90.00
#
_symmetry.space_group_name_H-M   'P 1'
#
loop_
_entity.id
_entity.type
_entity.pdbx_description
1 polymer ?
#
loop_
_entity_poly.entity_id
_entity_poly.type
_entity_poly.pdbx_seq_one_letter_code
_entity_poly.pdbx_strand_id
1 'polypeptide(L)'
;MLEARQPCSGATGRNGGHCQPLVYSSSPSTAEFELATYHFIKSFVEEHGIADAVDWRALKTVHGYLTEEVWEGAKGLVAKLPEGLRAEVDLVDQTKPGEGGETLRDLRVPGVKGAVVQKHAGSLWPYKLVAWVLERLLEKYPVPPRREGTVEGLAGRLAAKGRGRGGGGFNLQSNTPVLGLRKLRGGKWGVITSRGELRANRVLLAMNGYTSNLLPAMKDLIVPVRSQVASLRPPKDAITKQVAQLDYSYAFVSEEKFPRDEYLIQRPLPGGELIYGGARSHAEKKAVGVWQDEDVERGVATYLRQNLAPYPLDLSLDKTGAVPMTTPTDGNETTELKATHQWTGIMGFSRDASPWVGQVPECLGGGENLFVCAAYTGHGMPQAALAARMVVEEIMGKPVKDDGLKLPQEMKLTEERVRLVRANTKTLQEQQQAPGWLATMPELLAATERRG
;
A
#
# COMPACT_ATOMS: atom_id res chain seq x y z
N MET A 1 21.38 1.92 1.20
CA MET A 1 20.14 1.70 0.45
C MET A 1 20.43 1.85 -1.04
N LEU A 2 20.04 0.87 -1.84
CA LEU A 2 20.11 0.93 -3.30
C LEU A 2 18.69 1.12 -3.83
N GLU A 3 18.50 2.09 -4.71
CA GLU A 3 17.22 2.37 -5.35
C GLU A 3 17.44 2.41 -6.87
N ALA A 4 16.62 1.66 -7.60
CA ALA A 4 16.79 1.50 -9.04
C ALA A 4 16.55 2.79 -9.81
N ARG A 5 15.64 3.64 -9.32
CA ARG A 5 15.26 4.92 -9.93
C ARG A 5 15.50 6.06 -8.94
N GLN A 6 14.50 6.90 -8.72
CA GLN A 6 14.53 7.97 -7.72
C GLN A 6 14.08 7.46 -6.34
N PRO A 7 14.47 8.14 -5.26
CA PRO A 7 13.91 7.86 -3.94
C PRO A 7 12.38 7.81 -3.99
N CYS A 8 11.78 6.79 -3.36
CA CYS A 8 10.33 6.62 -3.28
C CYS A 8 9.62 6.29 -4.61
N SER A 9 10.33 5.79 -5.62
CA SER A 9 9.72 5.45 -6.93
C SER A 9 8.78 4.23 -6.92
N GLY A 10 8.77 3.43 -5.85
CA GLY A 10 7.90 2.27 -5.73
C GLY A 10 6.41 2.62 -5.67
N ALA A 11 5.53 1.65 -5.95
CA ALA A 11 4.08 1.87 -5.94
C ALA A 11 3.54 2.42 -4.62
N THR A 12 4.09 2.03 -3.46
CA THR A 12 3.69 2.60 -2.17
C THR A 12 4.12 4.06 -2.02
N GLY A 13 5.33 4.42 -2.48
CA GLY A 13 5.82 5.80 -2.46
C GLY A 13 5.11 6.73 -3.45
N ARG A 14 4.49 6.17 -4.48
CA ARG A 14 3.60 6.83 -5.43
C ARG A 14 2.12 6.47 -5.22
N ASN A 15 1.76 5.80 -4.12
CA ASN A 15 0.36 5.54 -3.82
C ASN A 15 -0.31 6.91 -3.56
N GLY A 16 -1.61 7.00 -3.79
CA GLY A 16 -2.39 8.15 -3.35
C GLY A 16 -2.21 8.49 -1.86
N GLY A 17 -1.79 7.53 -1.03
CA GLY A 17 -1.45 7.73 0.38
C GLY A 17 -2.59 7.43 1.33
N HIS A 18 -3.52 6.59 0.88
CA HIS A 18 -4.60 6.06 1.69
C HIS A 18 -4.06 4.97 2.61
N CYS A 19 -3.96 5.26 3.90
CA CYS A 19 -3.55 4.34 4.95
C CYS A 19 -4.78 3.82 5.69
N GLN A 20 -5.40 2.79 5.15
CA GLN A 20 -6.64 2.23 5.66
C GLN A 20 -6.41 0.77 6.08
N PRO A 21 -6.48 0.43 7.38
CA PRO A 21 -6.61 -0.96 7.82
C PRO A 21 -7.86 -1.62 7.22
N LEU A 22 -7.84 -2.92 6.95
CA LEU A 22 -8.99 -3.70 6.49
C LEU A 22 -9.54 -4.53 7.66
N VAL A 23 -10.29 -3.87 8.54
CA VAL A 23 -10.70 -4.47 9.83
C VAL A 23 -11.57 -5.71 9.67
N TYR A 24 -12.52 -5.68 8.74
CA TYR A 24 -13.52 -6.74 8.55
C TYR A 24 -13.31 -7.59 7.30
N SER A 25 -12.37 -7.23 6.44
CA SER A 25 -12.10 -7.95 5.18
C SER A 25 -10.73 -8.64 5.16
N SER A 26 -10.10 -8.78 6.33
CA SER A 26 -8.86 -9.52 6.57
C SER A 26 -9.05 -10.51 7.72
N SER A 27 -8.10 -11.45 7.90
CA SER A 27 -8.06 -12.28 9.11
C SER A 27 -7.92 -11.39 10.36
N PRO A 28 -8.42 -11.81 11.54
CA PRO A 28 -8.30 -11.02 12.76
C PRO A 28 -6.85 -10.62 13.10
N SER A 29 -5.90 -11.54 12.97
CA SER A 29 -4.47 -11.26 13.20
C SER A 29 -3.91 -10.22 12.24
N THR A 30 -4.33 -10.23 10.97
CA THR A 30 -3.91 -9.22 10.00
C THR A 30 -4.59 -7.89 10.27
N ALA A 31 -5.89 -7.87 10.60
CA ALA A 31 -6.62 -6.65 10.95
C ALA A 31 -6.01 -5.93 12.17
N GLU A 32 -5.69 -6.67 13.23
CA GLU A 32 -5.01 -6.16 14.42
C GLU A 32 -3.62 -5.59 14.07
N PHE A 33 -2.85 -6.30 13.24
CA PHE A 33 -1.54 -5.84 12.78
C PHE A 33 -1.62 -4.57 11.92
N GLU A 34 -2.65 -4.47 11.08
CA GLU A 34 -2.89 -3.29 10.25
C GLU A 34 -3.30 -2.07 11.08
N LEU A 35 -4.18 -2.25 12.07
CA LEU A 35 -4.51 -1.22 13.05
C LEU A 35 -3.27 -0.76 13.83
N ALA A 36 -2.46 -1.70 14.31
CA ALA A 36 -1.21 -1.40 14.98
C ALA A 36 -0.24 -0.62 14.07
N THR A 37 -0.19 -0.95 12.78
CA THR A 37 0.64 -0.22 11.81
C THR A 37 0.12 1.19 11.56
N TYR A 38 -1.20 1.38 11.46
CA TYR A 38 -1.81 2.71 11.38
C TYR A 38 -1.43 3.56 12.60
N HIS A 39 -1.58 3.02 13.82
CA HIS A 39 -1.20 3.73 15.04
C HIS A 39 0.30 4.01 15.09
N PHE A 40 1.14 3.08 14.65
CA PHE A 40 2.58 3.31 14.54
C PHE A 40 2.90 4.49 13.62
N ILE A 41 2.29 4.58 12.43
CA ILE A 41 2.50 5.70 11.50
C ILE A 41 1.97 7.01 12.09
N LYS A 42 0.77 6.99 12.68
CA LYS A 42 0.16 8.15 13.35
C LYS A 42 1.08 8.68 14.46
N SER A 43 1.48 7.83 15.40
CA SER A 43 2.38 8.19 16.49
C SER A 43 3.72 8.69 15.96
N PHE A 44 4.29 8.04 14.95
CA PHE A 44 5.53 8.51 14.34
C PHE A 44 5.42 9.94 13.80
N VAL A 45 4.33 10.25 13.10
CA VAL A 45 4.07 11.59 12.55
C VAL A 45 3.88 12.62 13.66
N GLU A 46 3.12 12.29 14.69
CA GLU A 46 2.81 13.16 15.82
C GLU A 46 4.04 13.44 16.70
N GLU A 47 4.79 12.39 17.06
CA GLU A 47 5.99 12.47 17.90
C GLU A 47 7.10 13.33 17.26
N HIS A 48 7.18 13.33 15.93
CA HIS A 48 8.16 14.14 15.20
C HIS A 48 7.61 15.52 14.77
N GLY A 49 6.31 15.80 15.00
CA GLY A 49 5.69 17.08 14.65
C GLY A 49 5.65 17.35 13.15
N ILE A 50 5.44 16.32 12.32
CA ILE A 50 5.55 16.41 10.85
C ILE A 50 4.21 16.31 10.12
N ALA A 51 3.09 16.43 10.83
CA ALA A 51 1.75 16.23 10.25
C ALA A 51 1.52 17.11 9.01
N ASP A 52 1.76 18.42 9.13
CA ASP A 52 1.61 19.36 8.01
C ASP A 52 2.64 19.10 6.91
N ALA A 53 3.86 18.71 7.27
CA ALA A 53 4.94 18.46 6.33
C ALA A 53 4.67 17.23 5.43
N VAL A 54 3.83 16.30 5.88
CA VAL A 54 3.49 15.07 5.12
C VAL A 54 2.02 14.98 4.75
N ASP A 55 1.26 16.07 4.91
CA ASP A 55 -0.19 16.14 4.70
C ASP A 55 -0.98 15.07 5.46
N TRP A 56 -0.53 14.72 6.68
CA TRP A 56 -1.20 13.72 7.51
C TRP A 56 -2.57 14.21 7.98
N ARG A 57 -3.58 13.36 7.79
CA ARG A 57 -4.93 13.51 8.34
C ARG A 57 -5.36 12.18 8.92
N ALA A 58 -5.65 12.14 10.21
CA ALA A 58 -6.38 11.04 10.81
C ALA A 58 -7.86 11.17 10.42
N LEU A 59 -8.42 10.11 9.85
CA LEU A 59 -9.76 10.08 9.28
C LEU A 59 -10.51 8.81 9.74
N LYS A 60 -11.82 8.80 9.49
CA LYS A 60 -12.59 7.58 9.33
C LYS A 60 -12.66 7.23 7.84
N THR A 61 -12.93 5.97 7.50
CA THR A 61 -13.19 5.58 6.11
C THR A 61 -14.62 5.07 5.94
N VAL A 62 -15.22 5.37 4.79
CA VAL A 62 -16.53 4.90 4.36
C VAL A 62 -16.34 3.89 3.24
N HIS A 63 -16.75 2.66 3.48
CA HIS A 63 -16.85 1.64 2.43
C HIS A 63 -18.29 1.59 1.94
N GLY A 64 -18.56 2.19 0.78
CA GLY A 64 -19.89 2.22 0.18
C GLY A 64 -20.15 1.00 -0.69
N TYR A 65 -21.28 0.32 -0.44
CA TYR A 65 -21.71 -0.89 -1.13
C TYR A 65 -22.83 -0.61 -2.10
N LEU A 66 -22.56 -0.78 -3.41
CA LEU A 66 -23.46 -0.29 -4.46
C LEU A 66 -24.63 -1.24 -4.75
N THR A 67 -24.50 -2.54 -4.42
CA THR A 67 -25.56 -3.55 -4.62
C THR A 67 -25.95 -4.22 -3.31
N GLU A 68 -27.16 -4.79 -3.26
CA GLU A 68 -27.70 -5.42 -2.05
C GLU A 68 -26.89 -6.67 -1.68
N GLU A 69 -26.49 -7.45 -2.67
CA GLU A 69 -25.70 -8.67 -2.52
C GLU A 69 -24.38 -8.41 -1.78
N VAL A 70 -23.59 -7.42 -2.24
CA VAL A 70 -22.32 -7.10 -1.59
C VAL A 70 -22.52 -6.45 -0.21
N TRP A 71 -23.63 -5.74 -0.02
CA TRP A 71 -23.98 -5.18 1.29
C TRP A 71 -24.31 -6.26 2.32
N GLU A 72 -25.13 -7.24 1.96
CA GLU A 72 -25.42 -8.40 2.81
C GLU A 72 -24.14 -9.19 3.12
N GLY A 73 -23.28 -9.40 2.12
CA GLY A 73 -21.96 -10.01 2.32
C GLY A 73 -21.11 -9.26 3.36
N ALA A 74 -21.06 -7.93 3.27
CA ALA A 74 -20.33 -7.09 4.21
C ALA A 74 -20.88 -7.18 5.65
N LYS A 75 -22.21 -7.17 5.81
CA LYS A 75 -22.84 -7.37 7.12
C LYS A 75 -22.48 -8.74 7.71
N GLY A 76 -22.45 -9.78 6.86
CA GLY A 76 -22.03 -11.12 7.24
C GLY A 76 -20.57 -11.18 7.71
N LEU A 77 -19.66 -10.45 7.07
CA LEU A 77 -18.26 -10.34 7.50
C LEU A 77 -18.14 -9.62 8.85
N VAL A 78 -18.80 -8.47 9.01
CA VAL A 78 -18.78 -7.68 10.24
C VAL A 78 -19.39 -8.46 11.42
N ALA A 79 -20.45 -9.25 11.19
CA ALA A 79 -21.07 -10.07 12.22
C ALA A 79 -20.16 -11.19 12.76
N LYS A 80 -19.15 -11.61 12.01
CA LYS A 80 -18.19 -12.66 12.40
C LYS A 80 -16.97 -12.09 13.15
N LEU A 81 -16.86 -10.78 13.28
CA LEU A 81 -15.70 -10.16 13.91
C LEU A 81 -15.66 -10.43 15.42
N PRO A 82 -14.45 -10.65 15.98
CA PRO A 82 -14.23 -10.59 17.42
C PRO A 82 -14.65 -9.22 17.98
N GLU A 83 -15.07 -9.19 19.26
CA GLU A 83 -15.60 -7.99 19.92
C GLU A 83 -14.72 -6.74 19.75
N GLY A 84 -13.40 -6.88 19.94
CA GLY A 84 -12.45 -5.77 19.79
C GLY A 84 -12.41 -5.17 18.39
N LEU A 85 -12.41 -6.01 17.34
CA LEU A 85 -12.44 -5.54 15.94
C LEU A 85 -13.84 -5.08 15.52
N ARG A 86 -14.89 -5.68 16.08
CA ARG A 86 -16.27 -5.27 15.83
C ARG A 86 -16.52 -3.84 16.30
N ALA A 87 -15.89 -3.42 17.40
CA ALA A 87 -15.99 -2.06 17.92
C ALA A 87 -15.34 -0.99 17.02
N GLU A 88 -14.50 -1.39 16.06
CA GLU A 88 -13.80 -0.49 15.13
C GLU A 88 -14.62 -0.11 13.89
N VAL A 89 -15.84 -0.67 13.74
CA VAL A 89 -16.68 -0.50 12.56
C VAL A 89 -18.15 -0.28 12.90
N ASP A 90 -18.80 0.58 12.12
CA ASP A 90 -20.23 0.86 12.19
C ASP A 90 -20.90 0.47 10.87
N LEU A 91 -22.15 0.00 10.97
CA LEU A 91 -22.99 -0.32 9.82
C LEU A 91 -24.04 0.78 9.67
N VAL A 92 -24.08 1.42 8.49
CA VAL A 92 -25.02 2.50 8.16
C VAL A 92 -25.79 2.13 6.91
N ASP A 93 -27.12 2.20 6.96
CA ASP A 93 -28.00 2.03 5.81
C ASP A 93 -29.24 2.92 5.92
N GLN A 94 -30.21 2.74 5.01
CA GLN A 94 -31.45 3.54 4.99
C GLN A 94 -32.33 3.35 6.24
N THR A 95 -32.19 2.21 6.92
CA THR A 95 -32.98 1.83 8.09
C THR A 95 -32.23 2.06 9.41
N LYS A 96 -30.90 2.13 9.36
CA LYS A 96 -30.03 2.21 10.52
C LYS A 96 -28.98 3.31 10.36
N PRO A 97 -29.07 4.42 11.12
CA PRO A 97 -27.99 5.41 11.15
C PRO A 97 -26.75 4.87 11.87
N GLY A 98 -25.61 5.55 11.68
CA GLY A 98 -24.36 5.28 12.39
C GLY A 98 -24.42 5.57 13.88
N GLU A 99 -23.35 5.22 14.62
CA GLU A 99 -23.26 5.43 16.07
C GLU A 99 -23.48 6.91 16.47
N GLY A 100 -23.07 7.86 15.64
CA GLY A 100 -23.28 9.30 15.85
C GLY A 100 -24.57 9.84 15.23
N GLY A 101 -25.45 8.98 14.73
CA GLY A 101 -26.66 9.36 14.00
C GLY A 101 -26.43 9.66 12.52
N GLU A 102 -25.24 9.42 11.97
CA GLU A 102 -24.92 9.71 10.57
C GLU A 102 -25.75 8.85 9.61
N THR A 103 -26.35 9.49 8.61
CA THR A 103 -27.04 8.83 7.50
C THR A 103 -26.10 8.64 6.30
N LEU A 104 -26.50 7.83 5.30
CA LEU A 104 -25.76 7.69 4.04
C LEU A 104 -25.54 9.04 3.33
N ARG A 105 -26.44 10.02 3.53
CA ARG A 105 -26.30 11.38 3.01
C ARG A 105 -25.23 12.17 3.75
N ASP A 106 -25.16 12.05 5.08
CA ASP A 106 -24.10 12.69 5.87
C ASP A 106 -22.70 12.18 5.50
N LEU A 107 -22.65 10.89 5.14
CA LEU A 107 -21.47 10.22 4.60
C LEU A 107 -21.16 10.58 3.14
N ARG A 108 -22.01 11.38 2.46
CA ARG A 108 -21.89 11.77 1.03
C ARG A 108 -22.04 10.62 0.04
N VAL A 109 -22.67 9.52 0.44
CA VAL A 109 -22.90 8.34 -0.40
C VAL A 109 -24.40 7.99 -0.46
N PRO A 110 -25.30 8.93 -0.75
CA PRO A 110 -26.72 8.72 -0.52
C PRO A 110 -27.30 7.57 -1.37
N GLY A 111 -26.73 7.27 -2.55
CA GLY A 111 -27.21 6.23 -3.45
C GLY A 111 -26.71 4.79 -3.21
N VAL A 112 -25.84 4.56 -2.22
CA VAL A 112 -25.37 3.19 -1.90
C VAL A 112 -26.44 2.41 -1.12
N LYS A 113 -26.34 1.08 -1.09
CA LYS A 113 -27.26 0.21 -0.33
C LYS A 113 -26.96 0.21 1.16
N GLY A 114 -25.68 0.26 1.49
CA GLY A 114 -25.19 0.45 2.84
C GLY A 114 -23.73 0.84 2.84
N ALA A 115 -23.24 1.19 4.02
CA ALA A 115 -21.87 1.56 4.26
C ALA A 115 -21.34 0.88 5.52
N VAL A 116 -20.09 0.42 5.45
CA VAL A 116 -19.28 0.17 6.65
C VAL A 116 -18.46 1.42 6.91
N VAL A 117 -18.63 2.05 8.07
CA VAL A 117 -17.81 3.17 8.52
C VAL A 117 -16.77 2.64 9.49
N GLN A 118 -15.49 2.68 9.12
CA GLN A 118 -14.40 2.23 9.98
C GLN A 118 -13.74 3.43 10.67
N LYS A 119 -13.48 3.29 11.97
CA LYS A 119 -13.05 4.37 12.86
C LYS A 119 -11.64 4.91 12.59
N HIS A 120 -10.80 4.09 11.97
CA HIS A 120 -9.39 4.40 11.76
C HIS A 120 -8.98 4.28 10.30
N ALA A 121 -8.59 5.41 9.73
CA ALA A 121 -7.91 5.53 8.45
C ALA A 121 -7.00 6.78 8.47
N GLY A 122 -6.05 6.84 7.55
CA GLY A 122 -5.13 7.95 7.41
C GLY A 122 -5.02 8.38 5.95
N SER A 123 -4.84 9.67 5.75
CA SER A 123 -4.37 10.24 4.48
C SER A 123 -3.02 10.89 4.73
N LEU A 124 -2.04 10.65 3.87
CA LEU A 124 -0.76 11.36 3.86
C LEU A 124 -0.20 11.43 2.44
N TRP A 125 0.89 12.19 2.24
CA TRP A 125 1.64 12.18 1.00
C TRP A 125 2.87 11.25 1.13
N PRO A 126 2.87 10.04 0.52
CA PRO A 126 3.88 9.02 0.82
C PRO A 126 5.29 9.46 0.46
N TYR A 127 5.46 10.13 -0.68
CA TYR A 127 6.74 10.73 -1.07
C TYR A 127 7.28 11.69 -0.01
N LYS A 128 6.45 12.59 0.57
CA LYS A 128 6.89 13.55 1.59
C LYS A 128 7.35 12.83 2.86
N LEU A 129 6.59 11.82 3.33
CA LEU A 129 6.96 11.02 4.50
C LEU A 129 8.28 10.28 4.28
N VAL A 130 8.44 9.57 3.17
CA VAL A 130 9.66 8.80 2.92
C VAL A 130 10.86 9.71 2.66
N ALA A 131 10.69 10.82 1.93
CA ALA A 131 11.74 11.81 1.74
C ALA A 131 12.22 12.37 3.08
N TRP A 132 11.30 12.76 3.95
CA TRP A 132 11.62 13.23 5.29
C TRP A 132 12.43 12.20 6.10
N VAL A 133 12.03 10.92 6.05
CA VAL A 133 12.77 9.84 6.72
C VAL A 133 14.18 9.70 6.15
N LEU A 134 14.34 9.73 4.82
CA LEU A 134 15.65 9.60 4.16
C LEU A 134 16.56 10.78 4.49
N GLU A 135 16.04 12.01 4.51
CA GLU A 135 16.77 13.22 4.92
C GLU A 135 17.32 13.08 6.35
N ARG A 136 16.45 12.68 7.30
CA ARG A 136 16.87 12.44 8.69
C ARG A 136 17.92 11.34 8.81
N LEU A 137 17.83 10.29 8.01
CA LEU A 137 18.85 9.22 8.00
C LEU A 137 20.20 9.71 7.47
N LEU A 138 20.20 10.52 6.42
CA LEU A 138 21.42 11.12 5.85
C LEU A 138 22.09 12.09 6.84
N GLU A 139 21.31 12.90 7.53
CA GLU A 139 21.80 13.85 8.54
C GLU A 139 22.33 13.14 9.80
N LYS A 140 21.59 12.14 10.30
CA LYS A 140 21.93 11.43 11.54
C LYS A 140 23.11 10.46 11.35
N TYR A 141 23.27 9.91 10.16
CA TYR A 141 24.30 8.92 9.85
C TYR A 141 25.10 9.32 8.60
N PRO A 142 25.86 10.43 8.64
CA PRO A 142 26.61 10.88 7.48
C PRO A 142 27.71 9.88 7.12
N VAL A 143 27.92 9.66 5.82
CA VAL A 143 29.03 8.84 5.33
C VAL A 143 30.33 9.63 5.50
N PRO A 144 31.34 9.10 6.24
CA PRO A 144 32.60 9.80 6.39
C PRO A 144 33.27 10.04 5.02
N PRO A 145 33.94 11.19 4.83
CA PRO A 145 34.71 11.42 3.61
C PRO A 145 35.74 10.30 3.43
N ARG A 146 35.91 9.82 2.20
CA ARG A 146 37.00 8.91 1.87
C ARG A 146 38.31 9.64 2.21
N ARG A 147 39.22 8.99 2.93
CA ARG A 147 40.58 9.50 3.10
C ARG A 147 41.21 9.59 1.71
N GLU A 148 41.16 10.76 1.09
CA GLU A 148 42.09 11.09 0.03
C GLU A 148 43.48 11.12 0.65
N GLY A 149 44.42 10.40 0.05
CA GLY A 149 45.75 10.22 0.59
C GLY A 149 46.51 11.55 0.64
N THR A 150 46.47 12.23 1.77
CA THR A 150 47.49 13.22 2.13
C THR A 150 48.55 12.53 2.99
N VAL A 151 49.78 12.59 2.48
CA VAL A 151 51.03 12.06 3.03
C VAL A 151 51.10 12.22 4.56
N GLU A 152 51.37 11.11 5.23
CA GLU A 152 51.45 11.01 6.69
C GLU A 152 52.58 11.88 7.26
N GLY A 153 52.24 13.01 7.86
CA GLY A 153 53.09 13.67 8.88
C GLY A 153 52.87 13.02 10.25
N LEU A 154 53.91 13.01 11.09
CA LEU A 154 53.97 12.38 12.42
C LEU A 154 52.77 12.73 13.36
N ALA A 155 52.12 13.88 13.13
CA ALA A 155 50.91 14.31 13.85
C ALA A 155 49.67 13.42 13.58
N GLY A 156 49.56 12.78 12.41
CA GLY A 156 48.44 11.89 12.06
C GLY A 156 48.43 10.57 12.83
N ARG A 157 49.59 10.13 13.36
CA ARG A 157 49.73 8.87 14.10
C ARG A 157 49.29 8.97 15.56
N LEU A 158 49.25 10.17 16.14
CA LEU A 158 48.82 10.37 17.53
C LEU A 158 47.30 10.51 17.68
N ALA A 159 46.58 10.92 16.63
CA ALA A 159 45.10 10.93 16.61
C ALA A 159 44.47 9.54 16.38
N ALA A 160 45.27 8.49 16.17
CA ALA A 160 44.81 7.14 15.85
C ALA A 160 44.53 6.25 17.07
N LYS A 161 44.78 6.71 18.31
CA LYS A 161 44.64 5.89 19.53
C LYS A 161 43.26 5.93 20.21
N GLY A 162 42.22 6.44 19.55
CA GLY A 162 40.86 6.51 20.12
C GLY A 162 39.72 6.20 19.15
N ARG A 163 39.93 5.40 18.10
CA ARG A 163 38.88 5.12 17.10
C ARG A 163 38.51 3.65 17.06
N GLY A 164 37.37 3.31 17.65
CA GLY A 164 36.67 2.06 17.41
C GLY A 164 36.41 1.83 15.91
N ARG A 165 36.14 0.57 15.55
CA ARG A 165 35.71 0.07 14.23
C ARG A 165 35.07 1.18 13.37
N GLY A 166 35.65 1.44 12.19
CA GLY A 166 35.30 2.54 11.30
C GLY A 166 33.81 2.84 11.24
N GLY A 167 33.43 4.06 11.66
CA GLY A 167 32.04 4.50 11.73
C GLY A 167 31.37 4.38 10.37
N GLY A 168 30.39 3.48 10.27
CA GLY A 168 29.50 3.42 9.10
C GLY A 168 28.55 4.63 9.06
N GLY A 169 27.97 4.88 7.90
CA GLY A 169 26.92 5.89 7.69
C GLY A 169 25.80 5.36 6.80
N PHE A 170 24.66 6.04 6.77
CA PHE A 170 23.58 5.77 5.83
C PHE A 170 23.95 6.30 4.44
N ASN A 171 24.10 5.37 3.51
CA ASN A 171 24.45 5.68 2.13
C ASN A 171 23.25 5.37 1.23
N LEU A 172 22.67 6.39 0.59
CA LEU A 172 21.60 6.27 -0.40
C LEU A 172 22.18 6.36 -1.81
N GLN A 173 21.90 5.36 -2.65
CA GLN A 173 22.31 5.30 -4.04
C GLN A 173 21.09 5.13 -4.94
N SER A 174 20.61 6.23 -5.50
CA SER A 174 19.56 6.26 -6.54
C SER A 174 20.12 5.92 -7.92
N ASN A 175 19.25 5.67 -8.89
CA ASN A 175 19.59 5.29 -10.27
C ASN A 175 20.56 4.10 -10.32
N THR A 176 20.42 3.17 -9.37
CA THR A 176 21.33 2.04 -9.15
C THR A 176 20.53 0.74 -9.11
N PRO A 177 20.05 0.26 -10.26
CA PRO A 177 19.37 -1.02 -10.32
C PRO A 177 20.29 -2.13 -9.85
N VAL A 178 19.76 -2.96 -8.94
CA VAL A 178 20.34 -4.25 -8.61
C VAL A 178 19.96 -5.22 -9.72
N LEU A 179 20.97 -5.82 -10.35
CA LEU A 179 20.83 -6.71 -11.50
C LEU A 179 20.92 -8.19 -11.10
N GLY A 180 21.47 -8.49 -9.93
CA GLY A 180 21.60 -9.86 -9.46
C GLY A 180 22.14 -9.98 -8.04
N LEU A 181 21.97 -11.17 -7.47
CA LEU A 181 22.51 -11.56 -6.17
C LEU A 181 23.40 -12.79 -6.35
N ARG A 182 24.48 -12.86 -5.59
CA ARG A 182 25.41 -13.98 -5.58
C ARG A 182 25.76 -14.37 -4.15
N LYS A 183 25.47 -15.61 -3.77
CA LYS A 183 25.87 -16.15 -2.46
C LYS A 183 27.40 -16.22 -2.39
N LEU A 184 27.97 -15.70 -1.31
CA LEU A 184 29.40 -15.72 -1.01
C LEU A 184 29.67 -16.65 0.18
N ARG A 185 30.94 -16.97 0.41
CA ARG A 185 31.36 -17.74 1.60
C ARG A 185 31.02 -16.99 2.89
N GLY A 186 30.69 -17.74 3.94
CA GLY A 186 30.41 -17.22 5.28
C GLY A 186 29.11 -16.42 5.39
N GLY A 187 28.05 -16.85 4.68
CA GLY A 187 26.71 -16.27 4.79
C GLY A 187 26.59 -14.85 4.22
N LYS A 188 27.53 -14.40 3.40
CA LYS A 188 27.55 -13.06 2.79
C LYS A 188 26.97 -13.06 1.39
N TRP A 189 26.68 -11.87 0.88
CA TRP A 189 26.07 -11.69 -0.44
C TRP A 189 26.84 -10.68 -1.28
N GLY A 190 27.05 -11.02 -2.54
CA GLY A 190 27.43 -10.12 -3.60
C GLY A 190 26.17 -9.52 -4.21
N VAL A 191 26.06 -8.20 -4.21
CA VAL A 191 24.94 -7.45 -4.80
C VAL A 191 25.46 -6.79 -6.06
N ILE A 192 25.03 -7.30 -7.21
CA ILE A 192 25.49 -6.87 -8.53
C ILE A 192 24.60 -5.70 -8.96
N THR A 193 25.20 -4.57 -9.29
CA THR A 193 24.48 -3.37 -9.75
C THR A 193 25.00 -2.90 -11.10
N SER A 194 24.28 -1.99 -11.73
CA SER A 194 24.78 -1.29 -12.94
C SER A 194 26.08 -0.51 -12.74
N ARG A 195 26.49 -0.24 -11.49
CA ARG A 195 27.70 0.51 -11.15
C ARG A 195 28.78 -0.33 -10.46
N GLY A 196 28.64 -1.65 -10.49
CA GLY A 196 29.60 -2.60 -9.91
C GLY A 196 29.01 -3.48 -8.81
N GLU A 197 29.84 -4.36 -8.25
CA GLU A 197 29.44 -5.32 -7.21
C GLU A 197 29.74 -4.79 -5.80
N LEU A 198 28.77 -4.91 -4.91
CA LEU A 198 28.90 -4.63 -3.47
C LEU A 198 28.92 -5.94 -2.69
N ARG A 199 29.70 -6.00 -1.61
CA ARG A 199 29.65 -7.10 -0.65
C ARG A 199 28.85 -6.66 0.56
N ALA A 200 27.84 -7.43 0.91
CA ALA A 200 26.98 -7.18 2.06
C ALA A 200 26.99 -8.39 3.01
N ASN A 201 27.02 -8.10 4.31
CA ASN A 201 26.84 -9.15 5.32
C ASN A 201 25.38 -9.61 5.38
N ARG A 202 24.44 -8.69 5.19
CA ARG A 202 22.99 -8.90 5.22
C ARG A 202 22.33 -8.11 4.10
N VAL A 203 21.30 -8.67 3.48
CA VAL A 203 20.55 -8.06 2.37
C VAL A 203 19.06 -8.15 2.69
N LEU A 204 18.35 -7.03 2.62
CA LEU A 204 16.90 -6.96 2.70
C LEU A 204 16.34 -6.49 1.34
N LEU A 205 15.51 -7.32 0.72
CA LEU A 205 14.80 -7.01 -0.52
C LEU A 205 13.45 -6.37 -0.19
N ALA A 206 13.33 -5.05 -0.38
CA ALA A 206 12.10 -4.29 -0.21
C ALA A 206 11.55 -3.80 -1.56
N MET A 207 11.53 -4.68 -2.56
CA MET A 207 11.30 -4.33 -3.98
C MET A 207 9.88 -4.65 -4.49
N ASN A 208 8.98 -5.03 -3.57
CA ASN A 208 7.58 -5.35 -3.86
C ASN A 208 7.40 -6.24 -5.11
N GLY A 209 6.76 -5.75 -6.17
CA GLY A 209 6.49 -6.52 -7.39
C GLY A 209 7.72 -6.88 -8.23
N TYR A 210 8.86 -6.23 -8.00
CA TYR A 210 10.11 -6.53 -8.72
C TYR A 210 10.95 -7.63 -8.05
N THR A 211 10.54 -8.11 -6.87
CA THR A 211 11.29 -9.14 -6.12
C THR A 211 11.50 -10.43 -6.91
N SER A 212 10.48 -10.88 -7.66
CA SER A 212 10.56 -12.12 -8.45
C SER A 212 11.51 -12.03 -9.66
N ASN A 213 11.98 -10.82 -10.01
CA ASN A 213 13.05 -10.65 -11.00
C ASN A 213 14.43 -11.03 -10.43
N LEU A 214 14.71 -10.69 -9.17
CA LEU A 214 15.95 -11.07 -8.49
C LEU A 214 15.91 -12.48 -7.88
N LEU A 215 14.71 -12.97 -7.54
CA LEU A 215 14.47 -14.32 -7.04
C LEU A 215 13.53 -15.06 -7.99
N PRO A 216 14.04 -15.64 -9.09
CA PRO A 216 13.21 -16.28 -10.12
C PRO A 216 12.32 -17.41 -9.60
N ALA A 217 12.73 -18.08 -8.52
CA ALA A 217 11.94 -19.11 -7.84
C ALA A 217 10.67 -18.57 -7.15
N MET A 218 10.49 -17.24 -7.10
CA MET A 218 9.27 -16.60 -6.59
C MET A 218 8.33 -16.10 -7.70
N LYS A 219 8.61 -16.36 -8.98
CA LYS A 219 7.77 -15.88 -10.11
C LYS A 219 6.32 -16.36 -10.06
N ASP A 220 6.08 -17.53 -9.50
CA ASP A 220 4.73 -18.07 -9.29
C ASP A 220 4.09 -17.57 -7.99
N LEU A 221 4.86 -16.95 -7.09
CA LEU A 221 4.42 -16.47 -5.77
C LEU A 221 4.20 -14.96 -5.72
N ILE A 222 4.92 -14.19 -6.55
CA ILE A 222 4.85 -12.73 -6.63
C ILE A 222 4.75 -12.32 -8.10
N VAL A 223 3.60 -11.76 -8.46
CA VAL A 223 3.32 -11.27 -9.80
C VAL A 223 3.28 -9.74 -9.80
N PRO A 224 4.01 -9.05 -10.69
CA PRO A 224 3.87 -7.61 -10.86
C PRO A 224 2.50 -7.27 -11.45
N VAL A 225 1.81 -6.31 -10.84
CA VAL A 225 0.53 -5.80 -11.32
C VAL A 225 0.59 -4.28 -11.33
N ARG A 226 0.30 -3.67 -12.48
CA ARG A 226 0.24 -2.21 -12.58
C ARG A 226 -1.08 -1.68 -12.05
N SER A 227 -1.02 -0.70 -11.16
CA SER A 227 -2.16 0.11 -10.72
C SER A 227 -2.08 1.51 -11.32
N GLN A 228 -3.19 2.24 -11.29
CA GLN A 228 -3.28 3.62 -11.74
C GLN A 228 -4.03 4.49 -10.73
N VAL A 229 -3.62 5.74 -10.65
CA VAL A 229 -4.22 6.77 -9.79
C VAL A 229 -4.40 8.05 -10.60
N ALA A 230 -5.45 8.78 -10.29
CA ALA A 230 -5.71 10.12 -10.78
C ALA A 230 -5.78 11.12 -9.62
N SER A 231 -5.20 12.29 -9.82
CA SER A 231 -5.45 13.48 -9.01
C SER A 231 -6.48 14.34 -9.75
N LEU A 232 -7.69 14.41 -9.23
CA LEU A 232 -8.83 15.08 -9.87
C LEU A 232 -9.11 16.41 -9.17
N ARG A 233 -9.40 17.46 -9.95
CA ARG A 233 -9.88 18.71 -9.37
C ARG A 233 -11.31 18.51 -8.86
N PRO A 234 -11.59 18.76 -7.57
CA PRO A 234 -12.97 18.74 -7.10
C PRO A 234 -13.78 19.84 -7.81
N PRO A 235 -15.09 19.63 -8.03
CA PRO A 235 -15.95 20.67 -8.55
C PRO A 235 -15.98 21.85 -7.56
N LYS A 236 -15.95 23.06 -8.12
CA LYS A 236 -16.13 24.30 -7.35
C LYS A 236 -17.58 24.70 -7.39
N ASP A 237 -18.08 25.17 -6.28
CA ASP A 237 -19.38 25.81 -6.23
C ASP A 237 -19.42 27.04 -7.16
N ALA A 238 -20.56 27.22 -7.82
CA ALA A 238 -20.70 28.23 -8.85
C ALA A 238 -20.58 29.65 -8.29
N ILE A 239 -20.99 29.87 -7.03
CA ILE A 239 -21.07 31.18 -6.39
C ILE A 239 -19.83 31.44 -5.54
N THR A 240 -19.62 30.63 -4.51
CA THR A 240 -18.56 30.78 -3.49
C THR A 240 -17.18 30.37 -4.00
N LYS A 241 -17.12 29.61 -5.11
CA LYS A 241 -15.90 29.00 -5.65
C LYS A 241 -15.20 28.02 -4.69
N GLN A 242 -15.84 27.67 -3.58
CA GLN A 242 -15.33 26.70 -2.61
C GLN A 242 -15.49 25.28 -3.14
N VAL A 243 -14.72 24.36 -2.55
CA VAL A 243 -14.78 22.92 -2.85
C VAL A 243 -15.30 22.20 -1.62
N ALA A 244 -16.03 21.11 -1.80
CA ALA A 244 -16.54 20.33 -0.68
C ALA A 244 -15.37 19.72 0.12
N GLN A 245 -15.40 19.89 1.44
CA GLN A 245 -14.52 19.14 2.33
C GLN A 245 -15.06 17.73 2.53
N LEU A 246 -14.18 16.75 2.36
CA LEU A 246 -14.43 15.36 2.69
C LEU A 246 -13.89 15.06 4.09
N ASP A 247 -14.81 14.71 4.99
CA ASP A 247 -14.51 14.36 6.38
C ASP A 247 -14.03 12.90 6.52
N TYR A 248 -14.24 12.10 5.48
CA TYR A 248 -13.91 10.69 5.38
C TYR A 248 -12.99 10.42 4.20
N SER A 249 -12.24 9.32 4.26
CA SER A 249 -11.78 8.63 3.05
C SER A 249 -12.84 7.65 2.57
N TYR A 250 -12.71 7.17 1.34
CA TYR A 250 -13.73 6.32 0.72
C TYR A 250 -13.12 5.09 0.03
N ALA A 251 -13.87 4.01 0.05
CA ALA A 251 -13.73 2.89 -0.88
C ALA A 251 -15.12 2.51 -1.42
N PHE A 252 -15.17 2.06 -2.68
CA PHE A 252 -16.43 1.67 -3.32
C PHE A 252 -16.36 0.22 -3.78
N VAL A 253 -17.37 -0.55 -3.39
CA VAL A 253 -17.44 -2.00 -3.66
C VAL A 253 -18.72 -2.30 -4.43
N SER A 254 -18.57 -3.04 -5.52
CA SER A 254 -19.67 -3.50 -6.38
C SER A 254 -19.29 -4.80 -7.06
N GLU A 255 -20.29 -5.65 -7.32
CA GLU A 255 -20.21 -6.85 -8.16
C GLU A 255 -21.00 -6.70 -9.47
N GLU A 256 -21.33 -5.46 -9.87
CA GLU A 256 -21.83 -5.18 -11.22
C GLU A 256 -20.85 -5.66 -12.31
N LYS A 257 -21.25 -5.57 -13.59
CA LYS A 257 -20.48 -6.04 -14.77
C LYS A 257 -18.97 -5.72 -14.70
N PHE A 258 -18.58 -4.62 -14.06
CA PHE A 258 -17.22 -4.36 -13.64
C PHE A 258 -17.14 -4.20 -12.12
N PRO A 259 -16.43 -5.12 -11.43
CA PRO A 259 -16.23 -5.03 -10.00
C PRO A 259 -15.39 -3.79 -9.66
N ARG A 260 -15.78 -3.11 -8.59
CA ARG A 260 -15.12 -1.89 -8.11
C ARG A 260 -14.13 -2.22 -6.99
N ASP A 261 -12.92 -1.71 -7.13
CA ASP A 261 -11.82 -1.81 -6.16
C ASP A 261 -11.22 -0.42 -5.86
N GLU A 262 -12.04 0.63 -6.00
CA GLU A 262 -11.55 1.98 -5.95
C GLU A 262 -11.42 2.52 -4.53
N TYR A 263 -10.48 3.43 -4.36
CA TYR A 263 -10.26 4.17 -3.13
C TYR A 263 -10.05 5.65 -3.40
N LEU A 264 -10.41 6.49 -2.43
CA LEU A 264 -10.34 7.94 -2.52
C LEU A 264 -9.89 8.57 -1.21
N ILE A 265 -8.97 9.52 -1.31
CA ILE A 265 -8.69 10.51 -0.26
C ILE A 265 -8.70 11.92 -0.85
N GLN A 266 -8.85 12.93 0.00
CA GLN A 266 -8.75 14.34 -0.41
C GLN A 266 -7.48 14.98 0.17
N ARG A 267 -6.73 15.68 -0.68
CA ARG A 267 -5.62 16.54 -0.24
C ARG A 267 -6.14 17.71 0.60
N PRO A 268 -5.31 18.30 1.48
CA PRO A 268 -5.70 19.47 2.24
C PRO A 268 -6.23 20.62 1.35
N LEU A 269 -7.16 21.39 1.90
CA LEU A 269 -7.63 22.63 1.30
C LEU A 269 -6.49 23.67 1.28
N PRO A 270 -6.51 24.66 0.35
CA PRO A 270 -7.61 25.01 -0.56
C PRO A 270 -7.62 24.25 -1.90
N GLY A 271 -6.56 23.46 -2.21
CA GLY A 271 -6.48 22.69 -3.45
C GLY A 271 -7.52 21.58 -3.52
N GLY A 272 -7.60 20.79 -2.43
CA GLY A 272 -8.65 19.80 -2.25
C GLY A 272 -8.65 18.68 -3.30
N GLU A 273 -7.54 18.48 -4.02
CA GLU A 273 -7.45 17.45 -5.05
C GLU A 273 -7.89 16.07 -4.53
N LEU A 274 -8.73 15.43 -5.32
CA LEU A 274 -9.29 14.11 -5.07
C LEU A 274 -8.31 13.08 -5.64
N ILE A 275 -7.69 12.31 -4.75
CA ILE A 275 -6.74 11.27 -5.13
C ILE A 275 -7.50 9.95 -5.22
N TYR A 276 -7.86 9.58 -6.45
CA TYR A 276 -8.75 8.46 -6.77
C TYR A 276 -7.97 7.39 -7.54
N GLY A 277 -7.94 6.17 -7.01
CA GLY A 277 -7.21 5.05 -7.60
C GLY A 277 -8.00 3.75 -7.57
N GLY A 278 -7.46 2.71 -8.23
CA GLY A 278 -8.16 1.44 -8.45
C GLY A 278 -8.60 1.31 -9.91
N ALA A 279 -9.84 0.88 -10.14
CA ALA A 279 -10.46 0.70 -11.45
C ALA A 279 -9.69 -0.28 -12.37
N ARG A 280 -9.02 -1.26 -11.76
CA ARG A 280 -8.21 -2.24 -12.49
C ARG A 280 -9.05 -3.15 -13.38
N SER A 281 -10.34 -3.26 -13.09
CA SER A 281 -11.33 -3.92 -13.93
C SER A 281 -11.39 -3.33 -15.35
N HIS A 282 -10.93 -2.08 -15.55
CA HIS A 282 -10.86 -1.39 -16.84
C HIS A 282 -9.49 -1.45 -17.52
N ALA A 283 -8.52 -2.14 -16.93
CA ALA A 283 -7.22 -2.38 -17.56
C ALA A 283 -7.23 -3.63 -18.46
N GLU A 284 -6.48 -3.60 -19.56
CA GLU A 284 -6.23 -4.73 -20.45
C GLU A 284 -5.59 -5.86 -19.63
N LYS A 285 -6.23 -7.04 -19.67
CA LYS A 285 -5.85 -8.20 -18.85
C LYS A 285 -5.67 -7.84 -17.37
N LYS A 286 -6.39 -6.82 -16.91
CA LYS A 286 -6.38 -6.33 -15.52
C LYS A 286 -4.98 -5.91 -15.06
N ALA A 287 -4.13 -5.53 -16.02
CA ALA A 287 -2.73 -5.15 -15.87
C ALA A 287 -1.82 -6.18 -15.16
N VAL A 288 -2.19 -7.46 -15.19
CA VAL A 288 -1.44 -8.52 -14.52
C VAL A 288 -0.22 -8.92 -15.35
N GLY A 289 0.94 -9.04 -14.70
CA GLY A 289 2.22 -9.28 -15.36
C GLY A 289 2.86 -8.03 -15.98
N VAL A 290 2.19 -6.87 -15.88
CA VAL A 290 2.72 -5.59 -16.35
C VAL A 290 3.65 -5.02 -15.29
N TRP A 291 4.90 -4.79 -15.67
CA TRP A 291 5.99 -4.31 -14.80
C TRP A 291 6.54 -2.93 -15.23
N GLN A 292 6.03 -2.37 -16.33
CA GLN A 292 6.35 -1.04 -16.82
C GLN A 292 5.27 -0.06 -16.37
N ASP A 293 5.68 1.06 -15.78
CA ASP A 293 4.80 2.09 -15.19
C ASP A 293 5.15 3.50 -15.70
N GLU A 294 5.64 3.58 -16.94
CA GLU A 294 5.98 4.83 -17.62
C GLU A 294 4.74 5.53 -18.21
N ASP A 295 3.73 4.73 -18.58
CA ASP A 295 2.50 5.20 -19.20
C ASP A 295 1.27 4.99 -18.33
N VAL A 296 0.21 5.73 -18.66
CA VAL A 296 -1.15 5.53 -18.16
C VAL A 296 -1.99 4.79 -19.19
N GLU A 297 -2.91 3.96 -18.69
CA GLU A 297 -3.84 3.24 -19.55
C GLU A 297 -5.11 4.06 -19.77
N ARG A 298 -5.48 4.23 -21.05
CA ARG A 298 -6.59 5.11 -21.46
C ARG A 298 -7.94 4.67 -20.88
N GLY A 299 -8.22 3.36 -20.82
CA GLY A 299 -9.47 2.82 -20.28
C GLY A 299 -9.64 3.21 -18.81
N VAL A 300 -8.62 2.91 -17.99
CA VAL A 300 -8.58 3.25 -16.57
C VAL A 300 -8.61 4.76 -16.36
N ALA A 301 -7.84 5.53 -17.15
CA ALA A 301 -7.79 6.99 -17.07
C ALA A 301 -9.14 7.66 -17.37
N THR A 302 -9.87 7.11 -18.32
CA THR A 302 -11.21 7.62 -18.67
C THR A 302 -12.19 7.29 -17.55
N TYR A 303 -12.16 6.06 -17.06
CA TYR A 303 -13.02 5.61 -15.97
C TYR A 303 -12.88 6.46 -14.72
N LEU A 304 -11.64 6.64 -14.22
CA LEU A 304 -11.37 7.39 -12.99
C LEU A 304 -11.86 8.85 -13.07
N ARG A 305 -11.90 9.46 -14.26
CA ARG A 305 -12.38 10.83 -14.43
C ARG A 305 -13.90 10.93 -14.47
N GLN A 306 -14.59 9.87 -14.84
CA GLN A 306 -16.04 9.89 -15.10
C GLN A 306 -16.85 9.23 -13.97
N ASN A 307 -16.31 8.23 -13.26
CA ASN A 307 -17.14 7.33 -12.44
C ASN A 307 -17.07 7.56 -10.92
N LEU A 308 -16.79 8.80 -10.51
CA LEU A 308 -16.74 9.19 -9.10
C LEU A 308 -17.97 10.01 -8.65
N ALA A 309 -18.42 10.96 -9.49
CA ALA A 309 -19.47 11.92 -9.16
C ALA A 309 -20.43 12.14 -10.34
N PRO A 310 -21.73 12.39 -10.09
CA PRO A 310 -22.35 12.62 -8.76
C PRO A 310 -22.65 11.31 -7.98
N TYR A 311 -22.39 10.15 -8.59
CA TYR A 311 -22.51 8.84 -7.98
C TYR A 311 -21.21 8.07 -8.20
N PRO A 312 -20.69 7.32 -7.19
CA PRO A 312 -21.30 7.08 -5.88
C PRO A 312 -21.09 8.20 -4.84
N LEU A 313 -20.32 9.25 -5.15
CA LEU A 313 -19.94 10.29 -4.19
C LEU A 313 -20.54 11.66 -4.51
N ASP A 314 -21.22 12.23 -3.51
CA ASP A 314 -21.73 13.61 -3.54
C ASP A 314 -20.63 14.63 -3.19
N LEU A 315 -20.20 15.36 -4.22
CA LEU A 315 -19.19 16.42 -4.14
C LEU A 315 -19.80 17.83 -4.07
N SER A 316 -21.12 17.97 -3.87
CA SER A 316 -21.75 19.27 -3.67
C SER A 316 -21.38 19.87 -2.30
N LEU A 317 -21.40 21.21 -2.19
CA LEU A 317 -21.16 21.89 -0.91
C LEU A 317 -22.27 21.57 0.11
N ASP A 318 -23.51 21.55 -0.37
CA ASP A 318 -24.69 21.27 0.43
C ASP A 318 -25.09 19.79 0.34
N LYS A 319 -24.84 19.04 1.41
CA LYS A 319 -25.20 17.61 1.53
C LYS A 319 -26.72 17.37 1.40
N THR A 320 -27.56 18.41 1.48
CA THR A 320 -29.03 18.31 1.40
C THR A 320 -29.58 18.35 -0.03
N GLY A 321 -28.74 18.67 -1.03
CA GLY A 321 -29.14 18.74 -2.43
C GLY A 321 -29.69 17.41 -3.00
N ALA A 322 -30.48 17.52 -4.07
CA ALA A 322 -30.91 16.35 -4.84
C ALA A 322 -29.71 15.80 -5.63
N VAL A 323 -29.16 14.67 -5.19
CA VAL A 323 -28.08 13.93 -5.84
C VAL A 323 -28.68 12.71 -6.54
N PRO A 324 -28.31 12.39 -7.79
CA PRO A 324 -28.69 11.14 -8.44
C PRO A 324 -28.34 9.93 -7.56
N MET A 325 -29.35 9.11 -7.26
CA MET A 325 -29.26 7.98 -6.32
C MET A 325 -28.92 6.66 -7.00
N THR A 326 -28.73 6.67 -8.31
CA THR A 326 -28.50 5.48 -9.15
C THR A 326 -27.38 5.74 -10.14
N THR A 327 -26.69 4.67 -10.55
CA THR A 327 -25.75 4.71 -11.67
C THR A 327 -26.45 5.22 -12.93
N PRO A 328 -25.90 6.22 -13.64
CA PRO A 328 -26.45 6.65 -14.94
C PRO A 328 -26.60 5.47 -15.89
N THR A 329 -27.79 5.23 -16.43
CA THR A 329 -28.07 4.06 -17.29
C THR A 329 -27.40 4.14 -18.65
N ASP A 330 -27.08 5.36 -19.11
CA ASP A 330 -26.70 5.61 -20.50
C ASP A 330 -25.24 6.12 -20.62
N GLY A 331 -24.48 6.15 -19.53
CA GLY A 331 -23.09 6.62 -19.49
C GLY A 331 -22.88 8.14 -19.75
N ASN A 332 -23.93 8.87 -20.13
CA ASN A 332 -23.88 10.29 -20.47
C ASN A 332 -24.13 11.26 -19.29
N GLU A 333 -24.55 10.77 -18.12
CA GLU A 333 -24.89 11.63 -16.97
C GLU A 333 -23.77 11.71 -15.91
N THR A 334 -22.59 11.19 -16.21
CA THR A 334 -21.43 11.31 -15.32
C THR A 334 -20.74 12.66 -15.48
N THR A 335 -20.40 13.34 -14.38
CA THR A 335 -19.59 14.56 -14.45
C THR A 335 -18.13 14.19 -14.66
N GLU A 336 -17.58 14.45 -15.85
CA GLU A 336 -16.16 14.24 -16.08
C GLU A 336 -15.31 15.26 -15.29
N LEU A 337 -14.55 14.78 -14.31
CA LEU A 337 -13.65 15.58 -13.51
C LEU A 337 -12.32 15.81 -14.23
N LYS A 338 -11.82 17.04 -14.14
CA LYS A 338 -10.53 17.41 -14.71
C LYS A 338 -9.38 16.81 -13.90
N ALA A 339 -8.67 15.85 -14.47
CA ALA A 339 -7.41 15.38 -13.90
C ALA A 339 -6.34 16.49 -13.94
N THR A 340 -5.65 16.70 -12.82
CA THR A 340 -4.39 17.46 -12.79
C THR A 340 -3.22 16.58 -13.17
N HIS A 341 -3.22 15.33 -12.71
CA HIS A 341 -2.19 14.33 -12.95
C HIS A 341 -2.83 12.94 -12.97
N GLN A 342 -2.20 12.03 -13.72
CA GLN A 342 -2.48 10.61 -13.68
C GLN A 342 -1.15 9.88 -13.77
N TRP A 343 -1.02 8.79 -13.03
CA TRP A 343 0.23 8.02 -13.00
C TRP A 343 -0.05 6.57 -12.66
N THR A 344 0.89 5.70 -13.00
CA THR A 344 0.83 4.28 -12.69
C THR A 344 1.90 3.87 -11.67
N GLY A 345 1.75 2.68 -11.10
CA GLY A 345 2.75 2.10 -10.20
C GLY A 345 2.64 0.58 -10.12
N ILE A 346 3.78 -0.10 -9.94
CA ILE A 346 3.83 -1.57 -9.90
C ILE A 346 3.67 -2.12 -8.48
N MET A 347 2.57 -2.82 -8.26
CA MET A 347 2.28 -3.61 -7.07
C MET A 347 2.89 -5.01 -7.23
N GLY A 348 3.24 -5.66 -6.11
CA GLY A 348 3.48 -7.10 -6.09
C GLY A 348 2.24 -7.79 -5.56
N PHE A 349 1.57 -8.59 -6.38
CA PHE A 349 0.48 -9.44 -5.92
C PHE A 349 1.05 -10.75 -5.45
N SER A 350 0.78 -11.10 -4.20
CA SER A 350 1.10 -12.43 -3.71
C SER A 350 0.02 -13.42 -4.13
N ARG A 351 0.42 -14.67 -4.33
CA ARG A 351 -0.47 -15.74 -4.79
C ARG A 351 -1.62 -16.05 -3.81
N ASP A 352 -1.44 -15.77 -2.53
CA ASP A 352 -2.44 -15.98 -1.47
C ASP A 352 -2.88 -14.68 -0.78
N ALA A 353 -2.72 -13.54 -1.46
CA ALA A 353 -3.08 -12.20 -0.99
C ALA A 353 -2.37 -11.69 0.29
N SER A 354 -1.51 -12.49 0.92
CA SER A 354 -0.71 -12.07 2.09
C SER A 354 0.74 -11.73 1.69
N PRO A 355 1.37 -10.69 2.26
CA PRO A 355 2.76 -10.34 1.94
C PRO A 355 3.74 -11.44 2.34
N TRP A 356 4.95 -11.38 1.78
CA TRP A 356 6.07 -12.27 2.13
C TRP A 356 7.10 -11.47 2.93
N VAL A 357 7.29 -11.87 4.20
CA VAL A 357 8.08 -11.12 5.18
C VAL A 357 8.97 -12.09 5.96
N GLY A 358 10.28 -11.86 5.96
CA GLY A 358 11.26 -12.66 6.73
C GLY A 358 12.46 -13.14 5.92
N GLN A 359 13.26 -14.05 6.50
CA GLN A 359 14.39 -14.68 5.81
C GLN A 359 13.94 -15.50 4.60
N VAL A 360 14.65 -15.35 3.47
CA VAL A 360 14.39 -16.09 2.23
C VAL A 360 14.97 -17.51 2.34
N PRO A 361 14.16 -18.59 2.24
CA PRO A 361 14.65 -19.96 2.29
C PRO A 361 15.52 -20.35 1.09
N GLU A 362 16.33 -21.39 1.23
CA GLU A 362 17.20 -21.86 0.14
C GLU A 362 16.39 -22.32 -1.08
N CYS A 363 15.22 -22.93 -0.88
CA CYS A 363 14.34 -23.36 -1.97
C CYS A 363 13.83 -22.20 -2.87
N LEU A 364 13.99 -20.94 -2.43
CA LEU A 364 13.65 -19.74 -3.20
C LEU A 364 14.90 -18.99 -3.72
N GLY A 365 16.08 -19.61 -3.67
CA GLY A 365 17.34 -18.96 -4.01
C GLY A 365 17.92 -18.09 -2.89
N GLY A 366 17.40 -18.27 -1.67
CA GLY A 366 17.80 -17.55 -0.48
C GLY A 366 18.95 -18.19 0.31
N GLY A 367 18.87 -18.05 1.63
CA GLY A 367 19.84 -18.56 2.60
C GLY A 367 20.10 -17.55 3.72
N GLU A 368 21.07 -17.89 4.56
CA GLU A 368 21.48 -17.03 5.68
C GLU A 368 21.70 -15.58 5.23
N ASN A 369 21.18 -14.65 6.01
CA ASN A 369 21.34 -13.20 5.83
C ASN A 369 20.69 -12.58 4.57
N LEU A 370 19.80 -13.28 3.86
CA LEU A 370 18.94 -12.69 2.83
C LEU A 370 17.48 -12.67 3.29
N PHE A 371 16.88 -11.49 3.28
CA PHE A 371 15.53 -11.23 3.80
C PHE A 371 14.68 -10.53 2.75
N VAL A 372 13.35 -10.58 2.91
CA VAL A 372 12.40 -9.92 2.02
C VAL A 372 11.26 -9.26 2.79
N CYS A 373 10.79 -8.15 2.25
CA CYS A 373 9.51 -7.50 2.55
C CYS A 373 8.85 -7.16 1.21
N ALA A 374 7.90 -7.97 0.75
CA ALA A 374 7.33 -7.81 -0.59
C ALA A 374 5.90 -8.33 -0.72
N ALA A 375 5.30 -8.01 -1.86
CA ALA A 375 4.02 -8.53 -2.33
C ALA A 375 2.82 -8.15 -1.45
N TYR A 376 2.69 -6.85 -1.17
CA TYR A 376 1.59 -6.32 -0.35
C TYR A 376 0.22 -6.32 -1.04
N THR A 377 0.10 -6.85 -2.26
CA THR A 377 -1.17 -7.02 -3.00
C THR A 377 -2.03 -5.75 -3.04
N GLY A 378 -1.37 -4.61 -3.32
CA GLY A 378 -2.02 -3.30 -3.39
C GLY A 378 -2.31 -2.64 -2.03
N HIS A 379 -2.01 -3.30 -0.92
CA HIS A 379 -2.41 -2.91 0.44
C HIS A 379 -1.22 -2.64 1.39
N GLY A 380 -0.18 -1.97 0.87
CA GLY A 380 1.09 -1.81 1.59
C GLY A 380 1.11 -0.74 2.68
N MET A 381 0.28 0.32 2.59
CA MET A 381 0.30 1.44 3.54
C MET A 381 0.07 1.00 5.00
N PRO A 382 -0.95 0.19 5.32
CA PRO A 382 -1.19 -0.27 6.68
C PRO A 382 -0.40 -1.55 7.05
N GLN A 383 0.59 -1.98 6.25
CA GLN A 383 1.34 -3.23 6.56
C GLN A 383 2.86 -3.04 6.55
N ALA A 384 3.39 -2.24 5.63
CA ALA A 384 4.80 -2.28 5.27
C ALA A 384 5.74 -1.78 6.39
N ALA A 385 5.34 -0.76 7.14
CA ALA A 385 6.21 -0.13 8.13
C ALA A 385 6.53 -1.07 9.30
N LEU A 386 5.50 -1.70 9.90
CA LEU A 386 5.73 -2.69 10.95
C LEU A 386 6.32 -3.99 10.39
N ALA A 387 5.93 -4.44 9.19
CA ALA A 387 6.57 -5.61 8.58
C ALA A 387 8.09 -5.41 8.42
N ALA A 388 8.52 -4.22 7.98
CA ALA A 388 9.94 -3.87 7.91
C ALA A 388 10.60 -3.83 9.29
N ARG A 389 9.92 -3.29 10.31
CA ARG A 389 10.42 -3.30 11.70
C ARG A 389 10.67 -4.73 12.18
N MET A 390 9.70 -5.64 12.00
CA MET A 390 9.79 -7.04 12.42
C MET A 390 10.97 -7.77 11.74
N VAL A 391 11.18 -7.56 10.44
CA VAL A 391 12.33 -8.17 9.74
C VAL A 391 13.65 -7.56 10.21
N VAL A 392 13.69 -6.27 10.52
CA VAL A 392 14.89 -5.65 11.11
C VAL A 392 15.17 -6.21 12.50
N GLU A 393 14.16 -6.51 13.30
CA GLU A 393 14.32 -7.19 14.61
C GLU A 393 14.90 -8.59 14.46
N GLU A 394 14.40 -9.37 13.49
CA GLU A 394 14.94 -10.69 13.11
C GLU A 394 16.42 -10.56 12.69
N ILE A 395 16.73 -9.58 11.84
CA ILE A 395 18.11 -9.28 11.42
C ILE A 395 18.97 -8.96 12.66
N MET A 396 18.51 -8.10 13.56
CA MET A 396 19.28 -7.68 14.73
C MET A 396 19.37 -8.74 15.83
N GLY A 397 18.54 -9.80 15.76
CA GLY A 397 18.43 -10.85 16.76
C GLY A 397 17.82 -10.38 18.09
N LYS A 398 17.13 -9.23 18.08
CA LYS A 398 16.48 -8.64 19.27
C LYS A 398 15.38 -7.66 18.87
N PRO A 399 14.34 -7.47 19.71
CA PRO A 399 13.33 -6.44 19.49
C PRO A 399 13.94 -5.03 19.44
N VAL A 400 13.37 -4.18 18.58
CA VAL A 400 13.65 -2.73 18.53
C VAL A 400 12.79 -2.03 19.58
N LYS A 401 11.56 -2.52 19.78
CA LYS A 401 10.64 -2.11 20.84
C LYS A 401 9.94 -3.34 21.40
N ASP A 402 9.84 -3.42 22.73
CA ASP A 402 9.09 -4.48 23.40
C ASP A 402 7.64 -4.04 23.59
N ASP A 403 6.86 -4.10 22.50
CA ASP A 403 5.44 -3.71 22.48
C ASP A 403 4.49 -4.89 22.25
N GLY A 404 5.01 -6.12 22.33
CA GLY A 404 4.22 -7.36 22.21
C GLY A 404 3.67 -7.64 20.80
N LEU A 405 3.92 -6.77 19.82
CA LEU A 405 3.45 -6.95 18.45
C LEU A 405 4.15 -8.13 17.79
N LYS A 406 3.38 -8.91 17.03
CA LYS A 406 3.86 -10.07 16.30
C LYS A 406 3.45 -9.97 14.84
N LEU A 407 4.36 -10.35 13.96
CA LEU A 407 4.04 -10.53 12.55
C LEU A 407 3.00 -11.66 12.40
N PRO A 408 1.86 -11.43 11.70
CA PRO A 408 0.86 -12.46 11.46
C PRO A 408 1.48 -13.68 10.77
N GLN A 409 0.99 -14.88 11.11
CA GLN A 409 1.59 -16.13 10.63
C GLN A 409 1.48 -16.25 9.10
N GLU A 410 0.38 -15.77 8.54
CA GLU A 410 0.10 -15.65 7.11
C GLU A 410 1.06 -14.71 6.36
N MET A 411 1.77 -13.81 7.04
CA MET A 411 2.76 -12.92 6.41
C MET A 411 4.18 -13.49 6.43
N LYS A 412 4.47 -14.42 7.36
CA LYS A 412 5.81 -14.99 7.51
C LYS A 412 6.21 -15.79 6.28
N LEU A 413 7.45 -15.58 5.84
CA LEU A 413 8.05 -16.39 4.79
C LEU A 413 8.65 -17.66 5.39
N THR A 414 7.99 -18.80 5.18
CA THR A 414 8.47 -20.13 5.58
C THR A 414 8.39 -21.10 4.40
N GLU A 415 9.24 -22.13 4.39
CA GLU A 415 9.16 -23.19 3.37
C GLU A 415 7.82 -23.92 3.39
N GLU A 416 7.25 -24.10 4.57
CA GLU A 416 5.93 -24.69 4.75
C GLU A 416 4.84 -23.85 4.09
N ARG A 417 4.81 -22.53 4.34
CA ARG A 417 3.83 -21.64 3.69
C ARG A 417 4.02 -21.66 2.18
N VAL A 418 5.25 -21.61 1.68
CA VAL A 418 5.53 -21.70 0.23
C VAL A 418 4.93 -22.98 -0.37
N ARG A 419 5.10 -24.12 0.29
CA ARG A 419 4.52 -25.41 -0.13
C ARG A 419 3.00 -25.37 -0.11
N LEU A 420 2.40 -24.90 0.98
CA LEU A 420 0.95 -24.82 1.15
C LEU A 420 0.30 -23.89 0.13
N VAL A 421 0.91 -22.73 -0.13
CA VAL A 421 0.42 -21.78 -1.12
C VAL A 421 0.46 -22.40 -2.51
N ARG A 422 1.57 -23.03 -2.90
CA ARG A 422 1.69 -23.71 -4.21
C ARG A 422 0.69 -24.85 -4.39
N ALA A 423 0.41 -25.61 -3.33
CA ALA A 423 -0.51 -26.74 -3.37
C ALA A 423 -1.99 -26.32 -3.41
N ASN A 424 -2.36 -25.24 -2.70
CA ASN A 424 -3.76 -24.91 -2.43
C ASN A 424 -4.29 -23.69 -3.21
N THR A 425 -3.44 -23.00 -3.97
CA THR A 425 -3.86 -21.84 -4.77
C THR A 425 -3.57 -22.08 -6.24
N LYS A 426 -4.42 -21.58 -7.13
CA LYS A 426 -4.15 -21.61 -8.57
C LYS A 426 -2.97 -20.69 -8.91
N THR A 427 -2.17 -21.08 -9.89
CA THR A 427 -1.19 -20.21 -10.55
C THR A 427 -1.91 -19.11 -11.33
N LEU A 428 -1.21 -18.03 -11.65
CA LEU A 428 -1.74 -17.00 -12.54
C LEU A 428 -2.23 -17.57 -13.87
N GLN A 429 -1.50 -18.52 -14.46
CA GLN A 429 -1.87 -19.13 -15.73
C GLN A 429 -3.17 -19.93 -15.61
N GLU A 430 -3.31 -20.73 -14.55
CA GLU A 430 -4.55 -21.48 -14.27
C GLU A 430 -5.72 -20.55 -13.95
N GLN A 431 -5.47 -19.41 -13.32
CA GLN A 431 -6.48 -18.38 -13.10
C GLN A 431 -6.91 -17.73 -14.43
N GLN A 432 -5.95 -17.32 -15.28
CA GLN A 432 -6.21 -16.71 -16.58
C GLN A 432 -6.97 -17.60 -17.56
N GLN A 433 -6.83 -18.92 -17.43
CA GLN A 433 -7.51 -19.91 -18.27
C GLN A 433 -8.88 -20.34 -17.70
N ALA A 434 -9.21 -19.94 -16.47
CA ALA A 434 -10.50 -20.29 -15.87
C ALA A 434 -11.65 -19.49 -16.53
N PRO A 435 -12.77 -20.14 -16.89
CA PRO A 435 -13.95 -19.44 -17.38
C PRO A 435 -14.42 -18.42 -16.34
N GLY A 436 -14.53 -17.15 -16.73
CA GLY A 436 -15.00 -16.08 -15.84
C GLY A 436 -13.96 -15.44 -14.95
N TRP A 437 -12.65 -15.57 -15.20
CA TRP A 437 -11.64 -14.85 -14.44
C TRP A 437 -11.78 -13.32 -14.61
N LEU A 438 -12.28 -12.67 -13.55
CA LEU A 438 -12.43 -11.22 -13.49
C LEU A 438 -11.15 -10.52 -12.97
N ALA A 439 -10.20 -11.32 -12.45
CA ALA A 439 -8.96 -10.92 -11.80
C ALA A 439 -9.18 -9.87 -10.72
N THR A 440 -10.21 -10.00 -9.91
CA THR A 440 -10.58 -9.04 -8.88
C THR A 440 -9.85 -9.34 -7.57
N MET A 441 -9.75 -8.36 -6.68
CA MET A 441 -9.29 -8.62 -5.31
C MET A 441 -10.16 -9.67 -4.60
N PRO A 442 -11.50 -9.63 -4.69
CA PRO A 442 -12.37 -10.71 -4.22
C PRO A 442 -12.08 -12.10 -4.76
N GLU A 443 -11.69 -12.29 -6.03
CA GLU A 443 -11.35 -13.63 -6.56
C GLU A 443 -9.97 -14.12 -6.08
N LEU A 444 -9.01 -13.19 -5.90
CA LEU A 444 -7.74 -13.47 -5.22
C LEU A 444 -7.96 -13.84 -3.74
N LEU A 445 -8.97 -13.25 -3.09
CA LEU A 445 -9.37 -13.49 -1.70
C LEU A 445 -10.31 -14.71 -1.54
N ALA A 446 -11.12 -15.08 -2.53
CA ALA A 446 -11.95 -16.29 -2.53
C ALA A 446 -11.10 -17.56 -2.63
N ALA A 447 -9.86 -17.45 -3.14
CA ALA A 447 -8.86 -18.50 -3.03
C ALA A 447 -8.43 -18.76 -1.57
N THR A 448 -8.64 -17.80 -0.66
CA THR A 448 -8.39 -17.91 0.79
C THR A 448 -9.57 -18.51 1.56
N GLU A 449 -10.82 -18.40 1.11
CA GLU A 449 -11.99 -19.01 1.78
C GLU A 449 -12.00 -20.54 1.73
N ARG A 450 -11.18 -21.18 0.88
CA ARG A 450 -10.93 -22.63 0.93
C ARG A 450 -9.99 -23.05 2.08
N ARG A 451 -9.73 -22.17 3.04
CA ARG A 451 -8.86 -22.40 4.20
C ARG A 451 -9.62 -22.44 5.54
N GLY A 452 -10.92 -22.70 5.50
CA GLY A 452 -11.71 -23.13 6.67
C GLY A 452 -11.75 -24.64 6.77
#